data_AF-A0A4U6TGZ8-F1
#
_entry.id   AF-A0A4U6TGZ8-F1
#
_cell.length_a   1.000
_cell.length_b   1.000
_cell.length_c   1.000
_cell.angle_alpha   90.00
_cell.angle_beta   90.00
_cell.angle_gamma   90.00
#
_symmetry.space_group_name_H-M   'P 1'
#
loop_
_entity.id
_entity.type
_entity.pdbx_description
1 polymer ?
#
loop_
_entity_poly.entity_id
_entity_poly.type
_entity_poly.pdbx_seq_one_letter_code
_entity_poly.pdbx_strand_id
1 'polypeptide(L)'
;MFCSPHLIAALVSLRKTKRIAVCQPGTNSWWSVSVENNYPYFVDMAFHQGKLYALTILGILCAIDISVDSSTANPWVSEMRKIIDDPPFSIPLVTKMTYLVESRGVLLVVLRKLAEGVTGGALPETAACEQNEIEVFEASLRQSETIDEP
;
A
#
# COMPACT_ATOMS: atom_id res chain seq x y z
N MET A 1 7.18 13.67 11.59
CA MET A 1 7.00 12.30 11.07
C MET A 1 7.03 11.34 12.26
N PHE A 2 5.99 10.53 12.42
CA PHE A 2 5.93 9.53 13.49
C PHE A 2 6.80 8.32 13.13
N CYS A 3 7.95 8.18 13.77
CA CYS A 3 8.89 7.08 13.55
C CYS A 3 8.90 6.16 14.78
N SER A 4 7.82 5.41 14.98
CA SER A 4 7.75 4.41 16.05
C SER A 4 7.92 3.00 15.47
N PRO A 5 8.88 2.20 15.97
CA PRO A 5 9.03 0.80 15.55
C PRO A 5 7.85 -0.08 16.00
N HIS A 6 6.94 0.45 16.82
CA HIS A 6 5.76 -0.24 17.35
C HIS A 6 4.47 0.17 16.65
N LEU A 7 4.53 1.01 15.62
CA LEU A 7 3.37 1.34 14.81
C LEU A 7 2.89 0.09 14.07
N ILE A 8 1.60 -0.21 14.20
CA ILE A 8 0.90 -1.22 13.42
C ILE A 8 -0.02 -0.51 12.44
N ALA A 9 -0.03 -1.00 11.20
CA ALA A 9 -0.95 -0.55 10.16
C ALA A 9 -1.67 -1.76 9.55
N ALA A 10 -2.92 -1.59 9.18
CA ALA A 10 -3.72 -2.64 8.55
C ALA A 10 -4.65 -2.06 7.47
N LEU A 11 -4.85 -2.82 6.39
CA LEU A 11 -5.94 -2.55 5.46
C LEU A 11 -7.21 -3.16 6.05
N VAL A 12 -8.20 -2.30 6.31
CA VAL A 12 -9.51 -2.70 6.82
C VAL A 12 -10.57 -2.44 5.76
N SER A 13 -11.43 -3.42 5.54
CA SER A 13 -12.62 -3.26 4.69
C SER A 13 -13.68 -2.53 5.49
N LEU A 14 -13.99 -1.29 5.10
CA LEU A 14 -15.08 -0.51 5.68
C LEU A 14 -16.08 -0.16 4.59
N ARG A 15 -17.29 -0.72 4.70
CA ARG A 15 -18.30 -0.72 3.63
C ARG A 15 -17.73 -1.36 2.36
N LYS A 16 -17.91 -0.73 1.20
CA LYS A 16 -17.41 -1.21 -0.08
C LYS A 16 -15.95 -0.81 -0.34
N THR A 17 -15.27 -0.05 0.54
CA THR A 17 -13.90 0.44 0.30
C THR A 17 -12.89 -0.12 1.31
N LYS A 18 -11.62 -0.19 0.91
CA LYS A 18 -10.50 -0.48 1.81
C LYS A 18 -9.94 0.83 2.37
N ARG A 19 -9.58 0.82 3.65
CA ARG A 19 -9.05 1.97 4.39
C ARG A 19 -7.82 1.55 5.18
N ILE A 20 -7.02 2.53 5.58
CA ILE A 20 -5.85 2.31 6.42
C ILE A 20 -6.26 2.54 7.87
N ALA A 21 -6.06 1.53 8.71
CA ALA A 21 -6.17 1.64 10.15
C ALA A 21 -4.77 1.61 10.76
N VAL A 22 -4.51 2.48 11.72
CA VAL A 22 -3.22 2.55 12.43
C VAL A 22 -3.44 2.50 13.94
N CYS A 23 -2.51 1.85 14.65
CA CYS A 23 -2.45 1.88 16.10
C CYS A 23 -1.00 1.75 16.57
N GLN A 24 -0.72 2.15 17.80
CA GLN A 24 0.51 1.80 18.48
C GLN A 24 0.12 1.05 19.76
N PRO A 25 0.42 -0.25 19.90
CA PRO A 25 0.05 -1.04 21.08
C PRO A 25 0.52 -0.42 22.39
N GLY A 26 -0.35 -0.49 23.40
CA GLY A 26 -0.18 0.14 24.71
C GLY A 26 -1.46 0.02 25.54
N THR A 27 -1.44 0.45 26.80
CA THR A 27 -2.50 0.19 27.79
C THR A 27 -3.85 0.81 27.44
N ASN A 28 -3.89 1.85 26.59
CA ASN A 28 -5.10 2.58 26.17
C ASN A 28 -5.15 2.84 24.65
N SER A 29 -4.53 1.97 23.85
CA SER A 29 -4.35 2.24 22.43
C SER A 29 -5.59 1.94 21.61
N TRP A 30 -6.07 2.93 20.86
CA TRP A 30 -7.17 2.78 19.92
C TRP A 30 -6.68 2.77 18.47
N TRP A 31 -7.48 2.14 17.62
CA TRP A 31 -7.25 2.19 16.18
C TRP A 31 -7.86 3.45 15.60
N SER A 32 -7.04 4.24 14.91
CA SER A 32 -7.50 5.35 14.08
C SER A 32 -7.65 4.85 12.64
N VAL A 33 -8.83 5.07 12.05
CA VAL A 33 -9.12 4.67 10.65
C VAL A 33 -9.13 5.93 9.77
N SER A 34 -8.46 5.88 8.63
CA SER A 34 -8.46 6.98 7.67
C SER A 34 -9.90 7.34 7.23
N VAL A 35 -10.24 8.63 7.32
CA VAL A 35 -11.64 9.09 7.13
C VAL A 35 -11.97 9.24 5.65
N GLU A 36 -11.03 9.79 4.88
CA GLU A 36 -11.15 10.09 3.46
C GLU A 36 -10.27 9.14 2.64
N ASN A 37 -10.77 8.73 1.47
CA ASN A 37 -9.97 7.96 0.52
C ASN A 37 -10.20 8.55 -0.88
N ASN A 38 -9.37 9.52 -1.25
CA ASN A 38 -9.31 10.06 -2.61
C ASN A 38 -8.66 9.06 -3.59
N TYR A 39 -8.29 7.88 -3.10
CA TYR A 39 -7.56 6.86 -3.84
C TYR A 39 -8.43 5.62 -4.06
N PRO A 40 -8.46 5.07 -5.29
CA PRO A 40 -9.18 3.84 -5.58
C PRO A 40 -8.51 2.67 -4.85
N TYR A 41 -9.31 1.85 -4.18
CA TYR A 41 -9.02 0.53 -3.60
C TYR A 41 -7.53 0.18 -3.40
N PHE A 42 -7.00 0.46 -2.20
CA PHE A 42 -5.70 -0.08 -1.78
C PHE A 42 -5.69 -1.61 -1.84
N VAL A 43 -4.66 -2.21 -2.40
CA VAL A 43 -4.53 -3.66 -2.52
C VAL A 43 -3.49 -4.22 -1.56
N ASP A 44 -2.44 -3.45 -1.27
CA ASP A 44 -1.34 -3.87 -0.41
C ASP A 44 -0.64 -2.68 0.26
N MET A 45 0.15 -2.93 1.30
CA MET A 45 0.94 -1.93 2.03
C MET A 45 2.25 -2.53 2.57
N ALA A 46 3.28 -1.69 2.67
CA ALA A 46 4.56 -2.09 3.27
C ALA A 46 5.22 -0.92 4.00
N PHE A 47 5.96 -1.23 5.05
CA PHE A 47 6.88 -0.29 5.67
C PHE A 47 8.21 -0.29 4.93
N HIS A 48 8.77 0.89 4.68
CA HIS A 48 10.08 1.05 4.08
C HIS A 48 10.75 2.31 4.62
N GLN A 49 11.97 2.19 5.14
CA GLN A 49 12.75 3.30 5.72
C GLN A 49 11.95 4.15 6.74
N GLY A 50 11.14 3.49 7.58
CA GLY A 50 10.33 4.14 8.61
C GLY A 50 9.07 4.85 8.11
N LYS A 51 8.74 4.76 6.81
CA LYS A 51 7.51 5.28 6.23
C LYS A 51 6.58 4.15 5.80
N LEU A 52 5.28 4.40 5.87
CA LEU A 52 4.27 3.49 5.36
C LEU A 52 3.95 3.84 3.90
N TYR A 53 3.92 2.83 3.04
CA TYR A 53 3.52 2.96 1.65
C TYR A 53 2.31 2.08 1.37
N ALA A 54 1.42 2.56 0.50
CA ALA A 54 0.23 1.84 0.08
C ALA A 54 0.11 1.81 -1.44
N LEU A 55 -0.24 0.66 -1.97
CA LEU A 55 -0.42 0.42 -3.40
C LEU A 55 -1.90 0.32 -3.72
N THR A 56 -2.34 1.03 -4.76
CA THR A 56 -3.72 0.92 -5.27
C THR A 56 -3.84 -0.17 -6.31
N ILE A 57 -5.07 -0.62 -6.55
CA ILE A 57 -5.35 -1.57 -7.64
C ILE A 57 -4.88 -1.02 -9.00
N LEU A 58 -4.92 0.30 -9.20
CA LEU A 58 -4.47 0.97 -10.42
C LEU A 58 -2.94 1.07 -10.54
N GLY A 59 -2.17 0.54 -9.58
CA GLY A 59 -0.72 0.65 -9.59
C GLY A 59 -0.16 1.97 -9.06
N ILE A 60 -1.02 2.89 -8.59
CA ILE A 60 -0.59 4.14 -7.95
C ILE A 60 0.01 3.81 -6.60
N LEU A 61 1.24 4.27 -6.36
CA LEU A 61 1.95 4.15 -5.09
C LEU A 61 1.84 5.45 -4.30
N CYS A 62 1.37 5.34 -3.05
CA CYS A 62 1.22 6.46 -2.14
C CYS A 62 2.12 6.29 -0.91
N ALA A 63 2.83 7.37 -0.54
CA ALA A 63 3.42 7.49 0.79
C ALA A 63 2.35 7.98 1.78
N ILE A 64 2.31 7.36 2.94
CA ILE A 64 1.33 7.63 3.99
C ILE A 64 2.05 8.28 5.16
N ASP A 65 1.72 9.54 5.43
CA ASP A 65 2.26 10.25 6.58
C ASP A 65 1.36 10.02 7.79
N ILE A 66 2.01 9.64 8.90
CA ILE A 66 1.36 9.35 10.16
C ILE A 66 1.81 10.40 11.18
N SER A 67 0.82 10.97 11.85
CA SER A 67 0.98 11.95 12.90
C SER A 67 0.37 11.43 14.20
N VAL A 68 0.65 12.12 15.31
CA VAL A 68 0.10 11.79 16.62
C VAL A 68 -0.89 12.86 17.01
N ASP A 69 -2.07 12.44 17.42
CA ASP A 69 -3.03 13.34 18.01
C ASP A 69 -2.55 13.79 19.39
N SER A 70 -2.44 15.10 19.62
CA SER A 70 -1.87 15.67 20.85
C SER A 70 -2.74 15.44 22.09
N SER A 71 -4.04 15.16 21.90
CA SER A 71 -4.99 14.96 22.99
C SER A 71 -5.10 13.51 23.44
N THR A 72 -4.99 12.57 22.51
CA THR A 72 -5.19 11.13 22.76
C THR A 72 -3.89 10.32 22.67
N ALA A 73 -2.81 10.91 22.19
CA ALA A 73 -1.54 10.25 21.86
C ALA A 73 -1.68 9.09 20.84
N ASN A 74 -2.83 8.96 20.18
CA ASN A 74 -3.04 7.92 19.17
C ASN A 74 -2.46 8.37 17.82
N PRO A 75 -1.84 7.44 17.06
CA PRO A 75 -1.44 7.72 15.70
C PRO A 75 -2.66 7.88 14.80
N TRP A 76 -2.56 8.70 13.76
CA TRP A 76 -3.56 8.86 12.72
C TRP A 76 -2.92 9.20 11.38
N VAL A 77 -3.60 8.89 10.28
CA VAL A 77 -3.14 9.19 8.93
C VAL A 77 -3.37 10.67 8.65
N SER A 78 -2.29 11.46 8.60
CA SER A 78 -2.38 12.91 8.39
C SER A 78 -2.37 13.31 6.92
N GLU A 79 -1.63 12.58 6.08
CA GLU A 79 -1.53 12.88 4.66
C GLU A 79 -1.31 11.60 3.84
N MET A 80 -1.75 11.63 2.57
CA MET A 80 -1.46 10.60 1.59
C MET A 80 -0.93 11.25 0.31
N ARG A 81 0.36 11.07 0.03
CA ARG A 81 1.06 11.68 -1.10
C ARG A 81 1.31 10.65 -2.21
N LYS A 82 0.90 10.94 -3.44
CA LYS A 82 1.26 10.14 -4.62
C LYS A 82 2.76 10.25 -4.88
N ILE A 83 3.42 9.11 -5.01
CA ILE A 83 4.84 9.05 -5.38
C ILE A 83 4.99 8.57 -6.83
N ILE A 84 4.11 7.66 -7.26
CA ILE A 84 4.04 7.18 -8.63
C ILE A 84 2.56 7.24 -9.04
N ASP A 85 2.24 8.11 -9.99
CA ASP A 85 0.90 8.32 -10.53
C ASP A 85 0.73 7.74 -11.94
N ASP A 86 1.82 7.57 -12.69
CA ASP A 86 1.88 6.84 -13.95
C ASP A 86 2.59 5.48 -13.76
N PRO A 87 1.83 4.38 -13.58
CA PRO A 87 2.44 3.07 -13.39
C PRO A 87 3.18 2.67 -14.67
N PRO A 88 4.39 2.07 -14.58
CA PRO A 88 5.18 1.68 -15.75
C PRO A 88 4.56 0.55 -16.57
N PHE A 89 3.37 0.06 -16.19
CA PHE A 89 2.68 -1.05 -16.82
C PHE A 89 1.31 -0.61 -17.35
N SER A 90 1.16 -0.60 -18.68
CA SER A 90 -0.12 -0.34 -19.36
C SER A 90 -0.90 -1.64 -19.57
N ILE A 91 -1.52 -2.21 -18.54
CA ILE A 91 -2.26 -3.49 -18.69
C ILE A 91 -3.62 -3.45 -17.94
N PRO A 92 -4.72 -3.96 -18.53
CA PRO A 92 -6.04 -3.95 -17.91
C PRO A 92 -6.08 -4.65 -16.54
N LEU A 93 -6.74 -3.99 -15.59
CA LEU A 93 -6.85 -4.33 -14.17
C LEU A 93 -7.32 -5.77 -13.86
N VAL A 94 -8.05 -6.38 -14.78
CA VAL A 94 -8.76 -7.65 -14.58
C VAL A 94 -7.82 -8.86 -14.68
N THR A 95 -6.64 -8.69 -15.27
CA THR A 95 -5.69 -9.79 -15.54
C THR A 95 -4.44 -9.74 -14.68
N LYS A 96 -4.40 -8.92 -13.61
CA LYS A 96 -3.23 -8.84 -12.73
C LYS A 96 -3.56 -8.74 -11.24
N MET A 97 -2.68 -9.30 -10.42
CA MET A 97 -2.56 -8.99 -8.99
C MET A 97 -1.27 -8.21 -8.76
N THR A 98 -1.33 -7.20 -7.91
CA THR A 98 -0.17 -6.37 -7.55
C THR A 98 0.10 -6.47 -6.05
N TYR A 99 1.39 -6.50 -5.71
CA TYR A 99 1.89 -6.65 -4.35
C TYR A 99 2.98 -5.63 -4.09
N LEU A 100 3.10 -5.23 -2.83
CA LEU A 100 4.10 -4.29 -2.38
C LEU A 100 5.00 -4.97 -1.35
N VAL A 101 6.29 -5.06 -1.66
CA VAL A 101 7.24 -5.85 -0.87
C VAL A 101 8.46 -5.01 -0.53
N GLU A 102 8.88 -5.03 0.74
CA GLU A 102 10.18 -4.53 1.15
C GLU A 102 11.18 -5.69 1.09
N SER A 103 12.32 -5.47 0.43
CA SER A 103 13.41 -6.45 0.36
C SER A 103 14.76 -5.74 0.40
N ARG A 104 15.53 -6.00 1.46
CA ARG A 104 16.93 -5.54 1.61
C ARG A 104 17.10 -4.03 1.47
N GLY A 105 16.16 -3.25 2.01
CA GLY A 105 16.20 -1.79 1.95
C GLY A 105 15.73 -1.22 0.62
N VAL A 106 15.02 -2.00 -0.21
CA VAL A 106 14.40 -1.57 -1.46
C VAL A 106 12.90 -1.88 -1.41
N LEU A 107 12.08 -0.93 -1.85
CA LEU A 107 10.64 -1.12 -1.99
C LEU A 107 10.34 -1.58 -3.42
N LEU A 108 9.68 -2.73 -3.55
CA LEU A 108 9.40 -3.41 -4.81
C LEU A 108 7.90 -3.49 -5.05
N VAL A 109 7.49 -3.23 -6.28
CA VAL A 109 6.16 -3.55 -6.78
C VAL A 109 6.26 -4.84 -7.58
N VAL A 110 5.53 -5.87 -7.14
CA VAL A 110 5.48 -7.17 -7.81
C VAL A 110 4.15 -7.30 -8.53
N LEU A 111 4.21 -7.59 -9.82
CA LEU A 111 3.04 -7.81 -10.66
C LEU A 111 2.96 -9.27 -11.05
N ARG A 112 1.83 -9.89 -10.74
CA ARG A 112 1.49 -11.24 -11.20
C ARG A 112 0.46 -11.12 -12.31
N LYS A 113 0.81 -11.55 -13.52
CA LYS A 113 -0.14 -11.73 -14.62
C LYS A 113 -0.93 -13.02 -14.41
N LEU A 114 -2.23 -12.92 -14.57
CA LEU A 114 -3.15 -14.04 -14.61
C LEU A 114 -3.47 -14.33 -16.07
N ALA A 115 -3.44 -15.60 -16.46
CA ALA A 115 -3.77 -16.02 -17.81
C ALA A 115 -5.19 -15.58 -18.22
N GLU A 116 -5.34 -15.12 -19.46
CA GLU A 116 -6.63 -14.70 -20.02
C GLU A 116 -7.54 -15.93 -20.16
N GLY A 117 -8.65 -15.96 -19.42
CA GLY A 117 -9.56 -17.12 -19.33
C GLY A 117 -9.96 -17.53 -17.92
N VAL A 118 -9.34 -16.98 -16.87
CA VAL A 118 -9.73 -17.19 -15.47
C VAL A 118 -10.89 -16.26 -15.05
N THR A 119 -11.93 -16.19 -15.87
CA THR A 119 -13.22 -15.60 -15.49
C THR A 119 -14.30 -16.66 -15.66
N GLY A 120 -14.69 -17.29 -14.55
CA GLY A 120 -15.98 -17.99 -14.48
C GLY A 120 -16.00 -19.50 -14.27
N GLY A 121 -14.92 -20.15 -13.81
CA GLY A 121 -14.99 -21.58 -13.47
C GLY A 121 -13.89 -22.02 -12.52
N ALA A 122 -14.26 -22.73 -11.45
CA ALA A 122 -13.33 -23.39 -10.55
C ALA A 122 -12.59 -24.49 -11.32
N LEU A 123 -11.35 -24.20 -11.73
CA LEU A 123 -10.40 -25.23 -12.16
C LEU A 123 -9.61 -25.73 -10.92
N PRO A 124 -9.17 -27.00 -10.92
CA PRO A 124 -8.39 -27.55 -9.82
C PRO A 124 -7.12 -26.73 -9.61
N GLU A 125 -6.74 -26.51 -8.35
CA GLU A 125 -5.58 -25.71 -7.91
C GLU A 125 -4.26 -26.08 -8.63
N THR A 126 -4.19 -27.26 -9.24
CA THR A 126 -3.05 -27.78 -10.00
C THR A 126 -2.81 -27.10 -11.35
N ALA A 127 -3.83 -26.50 -12.00
CA ALA A 127 -3.66 -25.82 -13.30
C ALA A 127 -3.33 -24.31 -13.17
N ALA A 128 -3.58 -23.71 -11.99
CA ALA A 128 -3.29 -22.29 -11.72
C ALA A 128 -1.79 -22.01 -11.45
N CYS A 129 -0.98 -23.06 -11.35
CA CYS A 129 0.44 -22.96 -11.05
C CYS A 129 1.30 -22.62 -12.29
N GLU A 130 0.87 -23.01 -13.50
CA GLU A 130 1.76 -23.08 -14.67
C GLU A 130 1.89 -21.78 -15.48
N GLN A 131 1.11 -20.73 -15.19
CA GLN A 131 1.14 -19.47 -15.97
C GLN A 131 1.19 -18.22 -15.08
N ASN A 132 2.06 -18.23 -14.08
CA ASN A 132 2.36 -17.06 -13.25
C ASN A 132 3.55 -16.30 -13.83
N GLU A 133 3.29 -15.41 -14.78
CA GLU A 133 4.32 -14.47 -15.20
C GLU A 133 4.41 -13.35 -14.15
N ILE A 134 5.59 -13.23 -13.54
CA ILE A 134 5.87 -12.26 -12.49
C ILE A 134 6.82 -11.19 -13.03
N GLU A 135 6.43 -9.93 -12.92
CA GLU A 135 7.27 -8.78 -13.21
C GLU A 135 7.58 -8.06 -11.90
N VAL A 136 8.81 -7.59 -11.71
CA VAL A 136 9.25 -6.89 -10.51
C VAL A 136 9.80 -5.52 -10.89
N PHE A 137 9.34 -4.49 -10.20
CA PHE A 137 9.74 -3.11 -10.43
C PHE A 137 10.20 -2.50 -9.12
N GLU A 138 11.31 -1.75 -9.15
CA GLU A 138 11.68 -0.91 -8.03
C GLU A 138 10.74 0.30 -7.97
N ALA A 139 10.20 0.58 -6.79
CA ALA A 139 9.48 1.81 -6.54
C ALA A 139 10.49 2.96 -6.61
N SER A 140 10.51 3.68 -7.72
CA SER A 140 11.36 4.86 -7.90
C SER A 140 10.82 6.00 -7.03
N LEU A 141 11.20 5.99 -5.75
CA LEU A 141 10.89 7.04 -4.80
C LEU A 141 11.76 8.25 -5.15
N ARG A 142 11.28 9.14 -6.03
CA ARG A 142 11.95 10.44 -6.20
C ARG A 142 11.94 11.11 -4.84
N GLN A 143 13.12 11.31 -4.26
CA GLN A 143 13.24 12.05 -3.00
C GLN A 143 12.69 13.45 -3.25
N SER A 144 11.53 13.76 -2.65
CA SER A 144 11.09 15.14 -2.53
C SER A 144 12.01 15.76 -1.48
N GLU A 145 13.15 16.29 -1.93
CA GLU A 145 13.94 17.21 -1.11
C GLU A 145 13.06 18.44 -0.88
N THR A 146 12.52 18.56 0.32
CA THR A 146 11.97 19.83 0.76
C THR A 146 13.16 20.76 0.95
N ILE A 147 13.29 21.75 0.07
CA ILE A 147 14.20 22.86 0.28
C ILE A 147 13.63 23.64 1.47
N ASP A 148 14.26 23.50 2.64
CA ASP A 148 14.07 24.47 3.72
C ASP A 148 14.76 25.76 3.26
N GLU A 149 13.97 26.78 2.92
CA GLU A 149 14.48 28.14 2.72
C GLU A 149 14.82 28.76 4.09
N PRO A 150 15.97 29.45 4.21
CA PRO A 150 16.46 30.06 5.45
C PRO A 150 15.73 31.35 5.86
#